data_AF-A0AAP1RC20-F1
#
_entry.id   AF-A0AAP1RC20-F1
#
_cell.length_a   1.000
_cell.length_b   1.000
_cell.length_c   1.000
_cell.angle_alpha   90.00
_cell.angle_beta   90.00
_cell.angle_gamma   90.00
#
_symmetry.space_group_name_H-M   'P 1'
#
loop_
_entity.id
_entity.type
_entity.pdbx_description
1 polymer ?
#
loop_
_entity_poly.entity_id
_entity_poly.type
_entity_poly.pdbx_seq_one_letter_code
_entity_poly.pdbx_strand_id
1 'polypeptide(L)' 'FIQQLANGRWHVMRRIDGKNRYPIDVVKIPMSGPLTQAFEDARDRIIAAEMPKQLGYALKQQLRLWLTR' A
#
# COMPACT_ATOMS: atom_id res chain seq x y z
N PHE A 1 -4.06 -12.78 -21.68
CA PHE A 1 -5.49 -13.04 -21.42
C PHE A 1 -5.81 -12.66 -19.99
N ILE A 2 -7.01 -12.17 -19.74
CA ILE A 2 -7.48 -11.80 -18.39
C ILE A 2 -8.78 -12.55 -18.16
N GLN A 3 -8.90 -13.26 -17.04
CA GLN A 3 -10.09 -13.99 -16.66
C GLN A 3 -10.44 -13.70 -15.19
N GLN A 4 -11.72 -13.49 -14.92
CA GLN A 4 -12.25 -13.41 -13.56
C GLN A 4 -12.76 -14.78 -13.13
N LEU A 5 -12.37 -15.24 -11.95
CA LEU A 5 -12.86 -16.49 -11.35
C LEU A 5 -14.18 -16.25 -10.61
N ALA A 6 -14.93 -17.33 -10.35
CA ALA A 6 -16.18 -17.28 -9.59
C ALA A 6 -16.02 -16.70 -8.16
N ASN A 7 -14.80 -16.73 -7.60
CA ASN A 7 -14.45 -16.13 -6.31
C ASN A 7 -14.01 -14.66 -6.40
N GLY A 8 -14.14 -14.01 -7.56
CA GLY A 8 -13.82 -12.61 -7.79
C GLY A 8 -12.34 -12.31 -8.08
N ARG A 9 -11.45 -13.30 -8.01
CA ARG A 9 -10.01 -13.11 -8.30
C ARG A 9 -9.76 -13.00 -9.80
N TRP A 10 -8.82 -12.15 -10.18
CA TRP A 10 -8.38 -12.00 -11.56
C TRP A 10 -7.12 -12.82 -11.83
N HIS A 11 -7.13 -13.60 -12.90
CA HIS A 11 -5.98 -14.29 -13.44
C HIS A 11 -5.50 -13.60 -14.71
N VAL A 12 -4.23 -13.19 -14.72
CA VAL A 12 -3.53 -12.75 -15.92
C VAL A 12 -2.75 -13.94 -16.46
N MET A 13 -3.09 -14.36 -17.68
CA MET A 13 -2.50 -15.52 -18.32
C MET A 13 -1.70 -15.10 -19.55
N ARG A 14 -0.57 -15.76 -19.78
CA ARG A 14 0.31 -15.53 -20.93
C ARG A 14 0.56 -16.85 -21.67
N ARG A 15 0.66 -16.79 -23.00
CA ARG A 15 1.15 -17.92 -23.79
C ARG A 15 2.67 -18.04 -23.66
N ILE A 16 3.15 -19.25 -23.39
CA ILE A 16 4.58 -19.52 -23.34
C ILE A 16 4.94 -20.36 -24.55
N ASP A 17 5.83 -19.82 -25.38
CA ASP A 17 6.36 -20.53 -26.54
C ASP A 17 7.24 -21.70 -26.06
N GLY A 18 7.08 -22.87 -26.70
CA GLY A 18 7.90 -24.07 -26.41
C GLY A 18 7.27 -25.13 -25.49
N LYS A 19 6.11 -24.89 -24.86
CA LYS A 19 5.34 -25.93 -24.14
C LYS A 19 4.17 -26.43 -25.00
N ASN A 20 4.37 -27.56 -25.70
CA ASN A 20 3.35 -28.11 -26.61
C ASN A 20 2.12 -28.70 -25.88
N ARG A 21 2.27 -29.12 -24.62
CA ARG A 21 1.20 -29.78 -23.85
C ARG A 21 0.35 -28.81 -23.00
N TYR A 22 0.93 -27.70 -22.54
CA TYR A 22 0.25 -26.67 -21.74
C TYR A 22 0.79 -25.27 -22.09
N PRO A 23 0.30 -24.65 -23.16
CA PRO A 23 0.86 -23.42 -23.69
C PRO A 23 0.42 -22.15 -22.93
N ILE A 24 -0.34 -22.24 -21.84
CA ILE A 24 -0.90 -21.10 -21.09
C ILE A 24 -0.56 -21.25 -19.60
N ASP A 25 0.13 -20.26 -19.02
CA ASP A 25 0.44 -20.20 -17.59
C ASP A 25 -0.09 -18.89 -16.95
N VAL A 26 -0.34 -18.93 -15.64
CA VAL A 26 -0.73 -17.78 -14.83
C VAL A 26 0.52 -16.97 -14.45
N VAL A 27 0.49 -15.67 -14.74
CA VAL A 27 1.60 -14.75 -14.48
C VAL A 27 1.53 -14.24 -13.04
N LYS A 28 2.68 -14.24 -12.35
CA LYS A 28 2.85 -13.54 -11.08
C LYS A 28 3.20 -12.09 -11.36
N ILE A 29 2.35 -11.16 -10.92
CA ILE A 29 2.62 -9.72 -11.03
C ILE A 29 3.43 -9.29 -9.80
N PRO A 30 4.63 -8.71 -9.95
CA PRO A 30 5.40 -8.22 -8.81
C PRO A 30 4.71 -6.98 -8.22
N MET A 31 4.08 -7.15 -7.07
CA MET A 31 3.33 -6.07 -6.39
C MET A 31 4.11 -5.41 -5.26
N SER A 32 5.28 -5.93 -4.87
CA SER A 32 6.04 -5.40 -3.74
C SER A 32 6.41 -3.92 -3.91
N GLY A 33 7.06 -3.57 -5.02
CA GLY A 33 7.44 -2.18 -5.35
C GLY A 33 6.26 -1.19 -5.32
N PRO A 34 5.20 -1.39 -6.10
CA PRO A 34 4.08 -0.44 -6.12
C PRO A 34 3.32 -0.36 -4.78
N LEU A 35 3.25 -1.47 -4.02
CA LEU A 35 2.65 -1.45 -2.69
C LEU A 35 3.50 -0.66 -1.69
N THR A 36 4.82 -0.84 -1.71
CA THR A 36 5.75 -0.08 -0.86
C THR A 36 5.65 1.41 -1.16
N GLN A 37 5.68 1.80 -2.44
CA GLN A 37 5.57 3.21 -2.83
C GLN A 37 4.23 3.82 -2.38
N ALA A 38 3.11 3.15 -2.67
CA ALA A 38 1.80 3.65 -2.27
C ALA A 38 1.65 3.78 -0.75
N PHE A 39 2.28 2.87 0.00
CA PHE A 39 2.32 2.95 1.46
C PHE A 39 3.14 4.14 1.96
N GLU A 40 4.34 4.36 1.41
CA GLU A 40 5.20 5.49 1.77
C GLU A 40 4.51 6.83 1.45
N ASP A 41 3.91 6.97 0.26
CA ASP A 41 3.16 8.16 -0.13
C ASP A 41 1.99 8.45 0.84
N ALA A 42 1.25 7.41 1.22
CA ALA A 42 0.14 7.52 2.15
C ALA A 42 0.62 7.90 3.56
N ARG A 43 1.71 7.28 4.03
CA ARG A 43 2.34 7.59 5.32
C ARG A 43 2.74 9.05 5.37
N ASP A 44 3.45 9.55 4.37
CA ASP A 44 3.98 10.91 4.35
C ASP A 44 2.84 11.93 4.34
N ARG A 45 1.78 11.65 3.58
CA ARG A 45 0.56 12.48 3.59
C ARG A 45 -0.10 12.55 4.98
N ILE A 46 -0.22 11.40 5.65
CA ILE A 46 -0.82 11.34 6.99
C ILE A 46 0.05 12.08 8.01
N ILE A 47 1.37 11.89 7.95
CA ILE A 47 2.32 12.57 8.82
C ILE A 47 2.22 14.09 8.62
N ALA A 48 2.25 14.57 7.37
CA ALA A 48 2.15 16.00 7.09
C ALA A 48 0.84 16.62 7.61
N ALA A 49 -0.28 15.89 7.54
CA ALA A 49 -1.59 16.38 7.98
C ALA A 49 -1.77 16.33 9.51
N GLU A 50 -1.36 15.25 10.16
CA GLU A 50 -1.67 14.99 11.56
C GLU A 50 -0.55 15.40 12.52
N MET A 51 0.72 15.33 12.10
CA MET A 51 1.85 15.61 12.97
C MET A 51 1.84 17.03 13.56
N PRO A 52 1.51 18.11 12.81
CA PRO A 52 1.44 19.45 13.39
C PRO A 52 0.35 19.58 14.46
N LYS A 53 -0.78 18.89 14.30
CA LYS A 53 -1.87 18.89 15.28
C LYS A 53 -1.43 18.20 16.58
N GLN A 54 -0.80 17.05 16.45
CA GLN A 54 -0.28 16.28 17.59
C GLN A 54 0.82 17.05 18.33
N LEU A 55 1.75 17.67 17.60
CA LEU A 55 2.80 18.51 18.19
C LEU A 55 2.21 19.75 18.89
N GLY A 56 1.25 20.43 18.25
CA GLY A 56 0.58 21.57 18.87
C GLY A 56 -0.18 21.20 20.15
N TYR A 57 -0.85 20.05 20.16
CA TYR A 57 -1.50 19.52 21.35
C TYR A 57 -0.48 19.19 22.45
N ALA A 58 0.60 18.49 22.11
CA ALA A 58 1.65 18.13 23.04
C ALA A 58 2.30 19.37 23.65
N LEU A 59 2.59 20.41 22.86
CA LEU A 59 3.17 21.66 23.35
C LEU A 59 2.23 22.40 24.31
N LYS A 60 0.94 22.50 23.98
CA LYS A 60 -0.07 23.09 24.88
C LYS A 60 -0.14 22.31 26.20
N GLN A 61 -0.07 20.99 26.13
CA GLN A 61 -0.07 20.12 27.30
C GLN A 61 1.18 20.34 28.18
N GLN A 62 2.36 20.46 27.58
CA GLN A 62 3.60 20.74 28.31
C GLN A 62 3.55 22.12 28.99
N LEU A 63 3.07 23.15 28.30
CA LEU A 63 2.89 24.48 28.89
C LEU A 63 1.90 24.45 30.06
N ARG A 64 0.77 23.74 29.91
CA ARG A 64 -0.19 23.56 31.01
C ARG A 64 0.50 22.98 32.24
N LEU A 65 1.21 21.87 32.09
CA LEU A 65 1.90 21.20 33.21
C LEU A 65 2.93 22.11 33.90
N TRP A 66 3.62 22.94 33.13
CA TRP A 66 4.60 23.89 33.68
C TRP A 66 3.92 25.04 34.45
N LEU A 67 2.80 25.55 33.94
CA LEU A 67 2.06 26.67 34.55
C LEU A 67 1.19 26.25 35.75
N THR A 68 0.77 24.98 35.82
CA THR A 68 0.00 24.45 36.95
C THR A 68 0.88 23.88 38.08
N ARG A 69 2.21 24.00 37.96
CA ARG A 69 3.15 23.75 39.06
C ARG A 69 3.28 24.97 39.94
#